data_AF-A0A6V7HRU3-F1
#
_entry.id   AF-A0A6V7HRU3-F1
#
_cell.length_a   1.000
_cell.length_b   1.000
_cell.length_c   1.000
_cell.angle_alpha   90.00
_cell.angle_beta   90.00
_cell.angle_gamma   90.00
#
_symmetry.space_group_name_H-M   'P 1'
#
loop_
_entity.id
_entity.type
_entity.pdbx_description
1 polymer ?
#
loop_
_entity_poly.entity_id
_entity_poly.type
_entity_poly.pdbx_seq_one_letter_code
_entity_poly.pdbx_strand_id
1 'polypeptide(L)' 'GPPSRIIGGWSAPNHKYKFLVSLRDRSQGGDNQFCAGSIISEKFILTAAHCTGR' A
#
# COMPACT_ATOMS: atom_id res chain seq x y z
N GLY A 1 20.82 12.54 15.92
CA GLY A 1 19.73 11.57 16.17
C GLY A 1 19.20 11.05 14.85
N PRO A 2 18.53 9.89 14.81
CA PRO A 2 17.92 9.41 13.57
C PRO A 2 16.92 10.44 13.03
N PRO A 3 16.79 10.58 11.70
CA PRO A 3 15.85 11.52 11.10
C PRO A 3 14.42 11.19 11.53
N SER A 4 13.54 12.20 11.51
CA SER A 4 12.10 11.98 11.73
C SER A 4 11.59 10.96 10.70
N ARG A 5 10.91 9.92 11.17
CA ARG A 5 10.33 8.86 10.31
C ARG A 5 9.40 9.41 9.23
N ILE A 6 8.85 10.61 9.45
CA ILE A 6 8.01 11.34 8.50
C ILE A 6 8.73 12.64 8.18
N ILE A 7 8.96 12.89 6.89
CA ILE A 7 9.61 14.11 6.37
C ILE A 7 8.57 14.87 5.55
N GLY A 8 8.27 16.12 5.91
CA GLY A 8 7.36 16.99 5.15
C GLY A 8 5.87 16.61 5.15
N GLY A 9 5.49 15.54 5.84
CA GLY A 9 4.10 15.06 5.92
C GLY A 9 3.63 14.83 7.36
N TRP A 10 2.51 14.14 7.50
CA TRP A 10 1.94 13.75 8.80
C TRP A 10 1.51 12.28 8.81
N SER A 11 1.38 11.70 10.00
CA SER A 11 0.85 10.34 10.14
C SER A 11 -0.63 10.32 9.78
N ALA A 12 -1.03 9.44 8.88
CA ALA A 12 -2.43 9.26 8.55
C ALA A 12 -3.19 8.72 9.78
N PRO A 13 -4.34 9.32 10.17
CA PRO A 13 -5.14 8.80 11.26
C PRO A 13 -5.62 7.38 10.96
N ASN A 14 -5.68 6.55 11.99
CA ASN A 14 -6.14 5.17 11.89
C ASN A 14 -7.51 5.12 11.19
N HIS A 15 -7.64 4.22 10.22
CA HIS A 15 -8.88 3.96 9.48
C HIS A 15 -9.46 5.15 8.70
N LYS A 16 -8.73 6.26 8.47
CA LYS A 16 -9.22 7.38 7.67
C LYS A 16 -9.38 7.03 6.19
N TYR A 17 -8.44 6.25 5.65
CA TYR A 17 -8.39 5.90 4.22
C TYR A 17 -8.66 4.40 4.05
N LYS A 18 -9.89 3.96 4.37
CA LYS A 18 -10.27 2.53 4.39
C LYS A 18 -10.20 1.84 3.02
N PHE A 19 -10.24 2.61 1.94
CA PHE A 19 -10.09 2.08 0.58
C PHE A 19 -8.64 1.72 0.25
N LEU A 20 -7.64 2.23 0.99
CA LEU A 20 -6.24 2.03 0.67
C LEU A 20 -5.81 0.59 1.02
N VAL A 21 -5.20 -0.10 0.07
CA VAL A 21 -4.68 -1.46 0.26
C VAL A 21 -3.20 -1.56 -0.07
N SER A 22 -2.51 -2.47 0.63
CA SER A 22 -1.13 -2.84 0.35
C SER A 22 -1.11 -4.05 -0.58
N LEU A 23 -0.51 -3.92 -1.76
CA LEU A 23 -0.24 -5.06 -2.65
C LEU A 23 1.06 -5.72 -2.22
N ARG A 24 1.00 -7.03 -1.97
CA ARG A 24 2.06 -7.82 -1.35
C ARG A 24 2.33 -9.07 -2.16
N ASP A 25 3.60 -9.41 -2.30
CA ASP A 25 4.06 -10.64 -2.95
C ASP A 25 4.54 -11.60 -1.86
N ARG A 26 4.04 -12.85 -1.93
CA ARG A 26 4.34 -13.93 -1.00
C ARG A 26 5.38 -14.92 -1.54
N SER A 27 5.77 -14.78 -2.80
CA SER A 27 6.60 -15.75 -3.52
C SER A 27 8.02 -15.87 -2.93
N GLN A 28 8.52 -14.81 -2.29
CA GLN A 28 9.87 -14.75 -1.71
C GLN A 28 9.91 -15.08 -0.20
N GLY A 29 8.91 -15.80 0.32
CA GLY A 29 8.87 -16.21 1.74
C GLY A 29 8.67 -15.08 2.75
N GLY A 30 8.44 -13.84 2.27
CA GLY A 30 8.21 -12.65 3.07
C GLY A 30 6.88 -11.97 2.73
N ASP A 31 6.50 -10.98 3.55
CA ASP A 31 5.34 -10.13 3.32
C ASP A 31 5.79 -8.78 2.74
N ASN A 32 6.29 -8.80 1.50
CA ASN A 32 6.91 -7.63 0.90
C ASN A 32 5.86 -6.76 0.20
N GLN A 33 5.57 -5.59 0.78
CA GLN A 33 4.74 -4.58 0.14
C GLN A 33 5.47 -3.98 -1.06
N PHE A 34 4.81 -3.98 -2.20
CA PHE A 34 5.47 -3.73 -3.48
C PHE A 34 4.78 -2.65 -4.31
N CYS A 35 3.48 -2.44 -4.06
CA CYS A 35 2.62 -1.40 -4.64
C CYS A 35 1.46 -1.10 -3.68
N ALA A 36 0.60 -0.16 -4.07
CA ALA A 36 -0.67 0.13 -3.40
C ALA A 36 -1.84 0.00 -4.38
N GLY A 37 -3.06 0.04 -3.85
CA GLY A 37 -4.29 0.08 -4.64
C GLY A 37 -5.44 0.69 -3.85
N SER A 38 -6.60 0.78 -4.50
CA SER A 38 -7.85 1.27 -3.90
C SER A 38 -9.00 0.27 -4.08
N ILE A 39 -9.74 -0.02 -3.01
CA ILE A 39 -11.00 -0.77 -3.09
C ILE A 39 -12.03 0.07 -3.85
N ILE A 40 -12.51 -0.45 -4.98
CA ILE A 40 -13.55 0.19 -5.80
C ILE A 40 -14.87 -0.60 -5.79
N SER A 41 -14.83 -1.85 -5.34
CA SER A 41 -16.01 -2.69 -5.10
C SER A 41 -15.64 -3.89 -4.22
N GLU A 42 -16.60 -4.75 -3.92
CA GLU A 42 -16.41 -5.96 -3.11
C GLU A 42 -15.32 -6.91 -3.63
N LYS A 43 -15.07 -6.93 -4.93
CA LYS A 43 -14.15 -7.89 -5.58
C LYS A 43 -13.07 -7.25 -6.44
N PHE A 44 -13.03 -5.92 -6.53
CA PHE A 44 -12.09 -5.23 -7.41
C PHE A 44 -11.25 -4.19 -6.66
N ILE A 45 -9.95 -4.28 -6.88
CA ILE A 45 -8.95 -3.30 -6.49
C ILE A 45 -8.46 -2.58 -7.74
N LEU A 46 -8.50 -1.25 -7.73
CA LEU A 46 -7.85 -0.41 -8.74
C LEU A 46 -6.38 -0.21 -8.38
N THR A 47 -5.48 -0.43 -9.33
CA THR A 47 -4.04 -0.18 -9.19
C THR A 47 -3.43 0.21 -10.54
N ALA A 48 -2.15 0.57 -10.54
CA ALA A 48 -1.42 0.88 -11.77
C ALA A 48 -1.08 -0.40 -12.54
N ALA A 49 -1.12 -0.36 -13.87
CA ALA A 49 -0.80 -1.51 -14.72
C ALA A 49 0.62 -2.07 -14.47
N HIS A 50 1.61 -1.21 -14.19
CA HIS A 50 2.98 -1.66 -13.90
C HIS A 50 3.10 -2.42 -12.56
N CYS A 51 2.06 -2.45 -11.73
CA CYS A 51 2.04 -3.23 -10.50
C CYS A 51 1.64 -4.70 -10.73
N THR A 52 1.10 -5.09 -11.89
CA THR A 52 0.51 -6.44 -12.09
C THR A 52 1.41 -7.44 -12.83
N GLY A 53 2.58 -7.02 -13.32
CA GLY A 53 3.48 -7.87 -14.13
C GLY A 53 4.82 -8.15 -13.45
N ARG A 54 4.80 -8.58 -12.19
CA ARG A 54 6.03 -8.87 -11.43
C ARG A 54 6.45 -10.32 -11.53
#